data_AF-A0A7J3W9V6-F1
#
_entry.id   AF-A0A7J3W9V6-F1
#
_cell.length_a   1.000
_cell.length_b   1.000
_cell.length_c   1.000
_cell.angle_alpha   90.00
_cell.angle_beta   90.00
_cell.angle_gamma   90.00
#
_symmetry.space_group_name_H-M   'P 1'
#
loop_
_entity.id
_entity.type
_entity.pdbx_description
1 polymer ?
#
loop_
_entity_poly.entity_id
_entity_poly.type
_entity_poly.pdbx_seq_one_letter_code
_entity_poly.pdbx_strand_id
1 'polypeptide(L)'
;MNYGLSDLASTHYAKPEVIKEILEFSRGRWIAAYYTDGSFRRYGDSGSPLTLRELKDFERLKTFKGAMLRTIYASARVYRKINVKEDVYDDYNIVACTPSWDVDNVLSDWETTIKAAEIIVGFLKDMGVKESIF
;
A
#
# COMPACT_ATOMS: atom_id res chain seq x y z
N MET A 1 -13.97 26.71 -4.20
CA MET A 1 -13.56 25.68 -3.22
C MET A 1 -13.38 24.38 -3.98
N ASN A 2 -12.17 23.79 -3.94
CA ASN A 2 -11.81 22.55 -4.63
C ASN A 2 -12.40 21.34 -3.89
N TYR A 3 -13.57 20.87 -4.30
CA TYR A 3 -14.24 19.68 -3.71
C TYR A 3 -13.98 18.37 -4.50
N GLY A 4 -13.15 18.37 -5.54
CA GLY A 4 -13.09 17.24 -6.49
C GLY A 4 -12.30 16.00 -6.07
N LEU A 5 -11.29 16.13 -5.19
CA LEU A 5 -10.37 15.01 -4.87
C LEU A 5 -10.70 14.29 -3.56
N SER A 6 -11.23 15.00 -2.55
CA SER A 6 -11.59 14.37 -1.28
C SER A 6 -12.79 13.44 -1.41
N ASP A 7 -13.71 13.76 -2.33
CA ASP A 7 -14.92 12.99 -2.57
C ASP A 7 -14.64 11.66 -3.27
N LEU A 8 -13.77 11.66 -4.29
CA LEU A 8 -13.39 10.46 -5.02
C LEU A 8 -12.60 9.46 -4.15
N ALA A 9 -11.58 9.93 -3.43
CA ALA A 9 -10.79 9.06 -2.56
C ALA A 9 -11.66 8.47 -1.42
N SER A 10 -12.52 9.30 -0.81
CA SER A 10 -13.44 8.83 0.23
C SER A 10 -14.45 7.82 -0.30
N THR A 11 -15.00 8.05 -1.50
CA THR A 11 -15.92 7.11 -2.16
C THR A 11 -15.23 5.78 -2.50
N HIS A 12 -13.98 5.82 -2.98
CA HIS A 12 -13.19 4.61 -3.24
C HIS A 12 -12.93 3.82 -1.95
N TYR A 13 -12.49 4.50 -0.90
CA TYR A 13 -12.22 3.90 0.41
C TYR A 13 -13.46 3.49 1.20
N ALA A 14 -14.67 3.87 0.78
CA ALA A 14 -15.92 3.41 1.37
C ALA A 14 -16.34 2.02 0.86
N LYS A 15 -15.72 1.52 -0.21
CA LYS A 15 -16.07 0.23 -0.82
C LYS A 15 -15.53 -0.93 0.02
N PRO A 16 -16.37 -1.89 0.47
CA PRO A 16 -15.92 -3.02 1.28
C PRO A 16 -14.81 -3.85 0.64
N GLU A 17 -14.88 -4.08 -0.68
CA GLU A 17 -13.88 -4.81 -1.45
C GLU A 17 -12.52 -4.09 -1.44
N VAL A 18 -12.50 -2.76 -1.54
CA VAL A 18 -11.26 -1.97 -1.48
C VAL A 18 -10.61 -2.10 -0.10
N ILE A 19 -11.40 -1.95 0.96
CA ILE A 19 -10.89 -2.09 2.33
C ILE A 19 -10.36 -3.50 2.56
N LYS A 20 -11.08 -4.53 2.08
CA LYS A 20 -10.67 -5.93 2.19
C LYS A 20 -9.29 -6.15 1.57
N GLU A 21 -9.09 -5.73 0.32
CA GLU A 21 -7.80 -5.89 -0.36
C GLU A 21 -6.67 -5.12 0.31
N ILE A 22 -6.95 -3.90 0.81
CA ILE A 22 -5.97 -3.13 1.58
C ILE A 22 -5.55 -3.88 2.85
N LEU A 23 -6.49 -4.44 3.60
CA LEU A 23 -6.20 -5.18 4.83
C LEU A 23 -5.47 -6.49 4.55
N GLU A 24 -5.85 -7.21 3.49
CA GLU A 24 -5.21 -8.46 3.08
C GLU A 24 -3.77 -8.21 2.63
N PHE A 25 -3.57 -7.26 1.71
CA PHE A 25 -2.22 -6.89 1.26
C PHE A 25 -1.39 -6.30 2.40
N SER A 26 -1.95 -5.49 3.31
CA SER A 26 -1.18 -4.84 4.38
C SER A 26 -0.72 -5.78 5.50
N ARG A 27 -1.23 -7.02 5.54
CA ARG A 27 -0.94 -7.95 6.63
C ARG A 27 0.55 -8.23 6.77
N GLY A 28 1.09 -7.99 7.97
CA GLY A 28 2.50 -8.19 8.28
C GLY A 28 3.45 -7.20 7.60
N ARG A 29 2.93 -6.12 6.98
CA ARG A 29 3.74 -5.09 6.30
C ARG A 29 3.75 -3.80 7.11
N TRP A 30 4.82 -3.03 6.95
CA TRP A 30 4.92 -1.68 7.50
C TRP A 30 4.19 -0.71 6.57
N ILE A 31 3.31 0.11 7.15
CA ILE A 31 2.40 0.96 6.40
C ILE A 31 2.86 2.42 6.42
N ALA A 32 2.62 3.10 5.32
CA ALA A 32 2.65 4.55 5.25
C ALA A 32 1.31 5.12 4.77
N ALA A 33 0.91 6.26 5.32
CA ALA A 33 -0.30 6.98 4.94
C ALA A 33 0.08 8.39 4.46
N TYR A 34 -0.38 8.74 3.26
CA TYR A 34 -0.22 10.06 2.66
C TYR A 34 -1.56 10.80 2.64
N TYR A 35 -1.54 12.05 3.06
CA TYR A 35 -2.75 12.87 3.27
C TYR A 35 -2.83 14.05 2.29
N THR A 36 -4.02 14.63 2.16
CA THR A 36 -4.31 15.73 1.23
C THR A 36 -3.53 17.02 1.52
N ASP A 37 -3.01 17.19 2.73
CA ASP A 37 -2.16 18.33 3.14
C ASP A 37 -0.68 18.10 2.83
N GLY A 38 -0.31 16.95 2.26
CA GLY A 38 1.09 16.57 2.01
C GLY A 38 1.76 15.83 3.17
N SER A 39 1.06 15.60 4.28
CA SER A 39 1.60 14.81 5.40
C SER A 39 1.84 13.37 4.98
N PHE A 40 3.03 12.83 5.31
CA PHE A 40 3.40 11.43 5.08
C PHE A 40 3.74 10.76 6.40
N ARG A 41 2.87 9.87 6.88
CA ARG A 41 3.01 9.20 8.17
C ARG A 41 3.45 7.76 8.00
N ARG A 42 4.44 7.34 8.79
CA ARG A 42 4.86 5.94 8.94
C ARG A 42 4.80 5.43 10.37
N TYR A 43 4.57 6.34 11.31
CA TYR A 43 4.56 6.08 12.74
C TYR A 43 3.33 6.73 13.39
N GLY A 44 2.78 6.03 14.38
CA GLY A 44 1.75 6.55 15.28
C GLY A 44 2.30 7.59 16.23
N ASP A 45 1.42 8.19 17.03
CA ASP A 45 1.80 9.28 17.95
C ASP A 45 2.73 8.79 19.08
N SER A 46 2.68 7.49 19.42
CA SER A 46 3.59 6.81 20.35
C SER A 46 4.95 6.45 19.73
N GLY A 47 5.17 6.76 18.44
CA GLY A 47 6.39 6.37 17.71
C GLY A 47 6.38 4.92 17.21
N SER A 48 5.32 4.15 17.47
CA SER A 48 5.19 2.78 16.92
C SER A 48 4.98 2.80 15.41
N PRO A 49 5.56 1.87 14.63
CA PRO A 49 5.29 1.78 13.20
C PRO A 49 3.80 1.56 12.92
N LEU A 50 3.29 2.16 11.85
CA LEU A 50 1.90 1.95 11.43
C LEU A 50 1.73 0.55 10.83
N THR A 51 0.66 -0.13 11.24
CA THR A 51 0.21 -1.40 10.67
C THR A 51 -1.29 -1.35 10.40
N LEU A 52 -1.77 -2.14 9.45
CA LEU A 52 -3.20 -2.33 9.18
C LEU A 52 -3.53 -3.81 9.30
N ARG A 53 -4.28 -4.20 10.33
CA ARG A 53 -4.68 -5.60 10.59
C ARG A 53 -6.19 -5.79 10.57
N GLU A 54 -6.92 -4.77 10.99
CA GLU A 54 -8.37 -4.78 11.08
C GLU A 54 -8.99 -3.47 10.57
N LEU A 55 -10.30 -3.49 10.33
CA LEU A 55 -11.06 -2.30 9.90
C LEU A 55 -10.84 -1.10 10.82
N LYS A 56 -10.73 -1.34 12.13
CA LYS A 56 -10.48 -0.27 13.12
C LYS A 56 -9.14 0.43 12.90
N ASP A 57 -8.10 -0.26 12.44
CA ASP A 57 -6.82 0.37 12.11
C ASP A 57 -6.97 1.27 10.89
N PHE A 58 -7.70 0.81 9.87
CA PHE A 58 -7.99 1.60 8.67
C PHE A 58 -8.79 2.86 9.00
N GLU A 59 -9.82 2.73 9.83
CA GLU A 59 -10.66 3.84 10.29
C GLU A 59 -9.85 4.96 10.95
N ARG A 60 -8.80 4.60 11.72
CA ARG A 60 -7.88 5.56 12.35
C ARG A 60 -6.99 6.31 11.36
N LEU A 61 -6.78 5.78 10.16
CA LEU A 61 -5.95 6.42 9.14
C LEU A 61 -6.73 7.35 8.22
N LYS A 62 -8.07 7.28 8.17
CA LYS A 62 -8.90 8.04 7.22
C LYS A 62 -8.71 9.55 7.32
N THR A 63 -8.39 10.06 8.51
CA THR A 63 -8.10 11.47 8.72
C THR A 63 -6.89 11.65 9.62
N PHE A 64 -6.15 12.73 9.40
CA PHE A 64 -5.07 13.14 10.28
C PHE A 64 -5.01 14.67 10.34
N LYS A 65 -5.17 15.23 11.55
CA LYS A 65 -5.15 16.70 11.76
C LYS A 65 -6.10 17.47 10.82
N GLY A 66 -7.24 16.89 10.48
CA GLY A 66 -8.23 17.47 9.56
C GLY A 66 -7.93 17.23 8.07
N ALA A 67 -6.77 16.67 7.71
CA ALA A 67 -6.47 16.24 6.35
C ALA A 67 -7.05 14.85 6.07
N MET A 68 -7.50 14.63 4.84
CA MET A 68 -8.09 13.36 4.40
C MET A 68 -7.00 12.42 3.90
N LEU A 69 -7.19 11.12 4.11
CA LEU A 69 -6.32 10.09 3.55
C LEU A 69 -6.39 10.11 2.02
N ARG A 70 -5.24 10.21 1.37
CA ARG A 70 -5.11 10.19 -0.10
C ARG A 70 -4.55 8.87 -0.61
N THR A 71 -3.56 8.30 0.08
CA THR A 71 -2.89 7.07 -0.37
C THR A 71 -2.38 6.28 0.82
N ILE A 72 -2.46 4.95 0.71
CA ILE A 72 -1.84 3.99 1.63
C ILE A 72 -0.75 3.25 0.86
N TYR A 73 0.40 3.11 1.48
CA TYR A 73 1.51 2.29 0.98
C TYR A 73 1.77 1.16 1.97
N ALA A 74 2.03 -0.04 1.48
CA ALA A 74 2.56 -1.13 2.28
C ALA A 74 3.94 -1.51 1.76
N SER A 75 4.88 -1.82 2.66
CA SER A 75 6.23 -2.21 2.28
C SER A 75 6.26 -3.51 1.47
N ALA A 76 7.20 -3.62 0.52
CA ALA A 76 7.45 -4.91 -0.14
C ALA A 76 7.92 -5.99 0.84
N ARG A 77 8.56 -5.61 1.95
CA ARG A 77 8.97 -6.50 3.04
C ARG A 77 7.78 -6.90 3.89
N VAL A 78 7.69 -8.19 4.20
CA VAL A 78 6.79 -8.76 5.20
C VAL A 78 7.60 -9.12 6.43
N TYR A 79 7.12 -8.75 7.61
CA TYR A 79 7.82 -8.88 8.87
C TYR A 79 7.13 -9.91 9.78
N ARG A 80 7.92 -10.59 10.61
CA ARG A 80 7.40 -11.51 11.63
C ARG A 80 6.64 -10.76 12.73
N LYS A 81 7.14 -9.58 13.11
CA LYS A 81 6.51 -8.67 14.09
C LYS A 81 6.76 -7.22 13.71
N ILE A 82 5.82 -6.34 14.09
CA ILE A 82 5.94 -4.89 13.92
C ILE A 82 5.30 -4.24 15.14
N ASN A 83 6.11 -3.96 16.17
CA ASN A 83 5.66 -3.38 17.42
C ASN A 83 6.43 -2.09 17.74
N VAL A 84 7.75 -2.10 17.51
CA VAL A 84 8.65 -0.97 17.76
C VAL A 84 9.39 -0.56 16.50
N LYS A 85 10.00 0.62 16.52
CA LYS A 85 10.71 1.18 15.36
C LYS A 85 11.82 0.27 14.87
N GLU A 86 12.55 -0.36 15.78
CA GLU A 86 13.67 -1.25 15.50
C GLU A 86 13.24 -2.49 14.69
N ASP A 87 12.00 -2.96 14.88
CA ASP A 87 11.49 -4.15 14.19
C ASP A 87 11.50 -3.97 12.66
N VAL A 88 11.27 -2.76 12.13
CA VAL A 88 11.23 -2.51 10.68
C VAL A 88 12.62 -2.27 10.05
N TYR A 89 13.67 -2.24 10.89
CA TYR A 89 15.06 -2.12 10.46
C TYR A 89 15.88 -3.40 10.70
N ASP A 90 15.31 -4.39 11.39
CA ASP A 90 15.93 -5.69 11.64
C ASP A 90 15.71 -6.63 10.45
N ASP A 91 16.79 -6.94 9.71
CA ASP A 91 16.70 -7.85 8.57
C ASP A 91 16.38 -9.30 8.99
N TYR A 92 16.70 -9.72 10.22
CA TYR A 92 16.31 -11.04 10.74
C TYR A 92 14.81 -11.15 11.04
N ASN A 93 14.12 -10.02 11.10
CA ASN A 93 12.67 -9.95 11.29
C ASN A 93 11.89 -10.04 9.97
N ILE A 94 12.55 -9.94 8.81
CA ILE A 94 11.92 -10.06 7.49
C ILE A 94 11.68 -11.54 7.18
N VAL A 95 10.42 -11.91 6.90
CA VAL A 95 10.03 -13.29 6.57
C VAL A 95 9.85 -13.52 5.07
N ALA A 96 9.55 -12.46 4.32
CA ALA A 96 9.40 -12.51 2.87
C ALA A 96 9.55 -11.10 2.27
N CYS A 97 9.85 -11.06 0.97
CA CYS A 97 9.77 -9.85 0.16
C CYS A 97 8.86 -10.14 -1.03
N THR A 98 7.94 -9.22 -1.33
CA THR A 98 7.13 -9.25 -2.54
C THR A 98 7.95 -8.68 -3.69
N PRO A 99 8.35 -9.49 -4.71
CA PRO A 99 8.92 -8.94 -5.93
C PRO A 99 7.83 -8.14 -6.66
N SER A 100 8.18 -6.93 -7.10
CA SER A 100 7.25 -6.03 -7.77
C SER A 100 7.94 -5.33 -8.92
N TRP A 101 7.23 -5.18 -10.03
CA TRP A 101 7.67 -4.42 -11.19
C TRP A 101 6.70 -3.26 -11.37
N ASP A 102 7.24 -2.05 -11.27
CA ASP A 102 6.51 -0.82 -11.58
C ASP A 102 6.82 -0.42 -13.03
N VAL A 103 5.78 -0.22 -13.84
CA VAL A 103 5.93 0.14 -15.26
C VAL A 103 5.51 1.59 -15.41
N ASP A 104 6.47 2.48 -15.18
CA ASP A 104 6.26 3.92 -15.29
C ASP A 104 6.03 4.35 -16.74
N ASN A 105 5.02 5.18 -16.96
CA ASN A 105 4.72 5.76 -18.27
C ASN A 105 3.89 7.05 -18.14
N VAL A 106 3.68 7.74 -19.26
CA VAL A 106 2.70 8.83 -19.39
C VAL A 106 1.32 8.27 -19.73
N LEU A 107 0.25 8.95 -19.29
CA LEU A 107 -1.12 8.48 -19.46
C LEU A 107 -1.53 8.29 -20.93
N SER A 108 -0.98 9.09 -21.86
CA SER A 108 -1.26 8.96 -23.29
C SER A 108 -0.83 7.62 -23.87
N ASP A 109 0.13 6.95 -23.22
CA ASP A 109 0.82 5.78 -23.74
C ASP A 109 0.44 4.51 -22.95
N TRP A 110 -0.72 4.51 -22.29
CA TRP A 110 -1.17 3.40 -21.43
C TRP A 110 -1.19 2.04 -22.15
N GLU A 111 -1.46 2.01 -23.46
CA GLU A 111 -1.41 0.78 -24.27
C GLU A 111 0.00 0.16 -24.28
N THR A 112 1.05 1.00 -24.28
CA THR A 112 2.44 0.54 -24.22
C THR A 112 2.76 -0.02 -22.83
N THR A 113 2.20 0.57 -21.77
CA THR A 113 2.32 0.04 -20.40
C THR A 113 1.71 -1.36 -20.31
N ILE A 114 0.53 -1.58 -20.90
CA ILE A 114 -0.12 -2.89 -20.94
C ILE A 114 0.76 -3.90 -21.67
N LYS A 115 1.27 -3.56 -22.86
CA LYS A 115 2.18 -4.45 -23.63
C LYS A 115 3.44 -4.81 -22.85
N ALA A 116 4.06 -3.85 -22.16
CA ALA A 116 5.22 -4.12 -21.33
C ALA A 116 4.89 -5.07 -20.17
N ALA A 117 3.75 -4.86 -19.50
CA ALA A 117 3.28 -5.73 -18.43
C ALA A 117 3.01 -7.16 -18.94
N GLU A 118 2.40 -7.32 -20.12
CA GLU A 118 2.16 -8.63 -20.75
C GLU A 118 3.46 -9.39 -21.03
N ILE A 119 4.49 -8.70 -21.54
CA ILE A 119 5.82 -9.28 -21.80
C ILE A 119 6.48 -9.74 -20.49
N ILE A 120 6.47 -8.89 -19.46
CA ILE A 120 7.04 -9.21 -18.14
C ILE A 120 6.32 -10.42 -17.55
N VAL A 121 4.99 -10.43 -17.56
CA VAL A 121 4.19 -11.54 -17.03
C VAL A 121 4.43 -12.82 -17.82
N GLY A 122 4.56 -12.75 -19.15
CA GLY A 122 4.89 -13.90 -19.99
C GLY A 122 6.23 -14.52 -19.60
N PHE A 123 7.27 -13.68 -19.47
CA PHE A 123 8.59 -14.13 -19.03
C PHE A 123 8.55 -14.77 -17.63
N LEU A 124 7.85 -14.17 -16.67
CA LEU A 124 7.74 -14.71 -15.31
C LEU A 124 6.98 -16.05 -15.28
N LYS A 125 5.94 -16.20 -16.11
CA LYS A 125 5.20 -17.46 -16.26
C LYS A 125 6.09 -18.58 -16.79
N ASP A 126 6.94 -18.28 -17.77
CA ASP A 126 7.90 -19.25 -18.31
C ASP A 126 8.94 -19.68 -17.28
N MET A 127 9.25 -18.81 -16.31
CA MET A 127 10.07 -19.12 -15.13
C MET A 127 9.32 -19.88 -14.02
N GLY A 128 8.05 -20.21 -14.22
CA GLY A 128 7.22 -20.94 -13.25
C GLY A 128 6.47 -20.08 -12.24
N VAL A 129 6.46 -18.75 -12.39
CA VAL A 129 5.62 -17.85 -11.56
C VAL A 129 4.19 -17.91 -12.07
N LYS A 130 3.29 -18.52 -11.31
CA LYS A 130 1.93 -18.83 -11.80
C LYS A 130 0.87 -17.80 -11.41
N GLU A 131 1.05 -17.10 -10.30
CA GLU A 131 0.03 -16.25 -9.71
C GLU A 131 0.64 -14.93 -9.22
N SER A 132 -0.12 -13.84 -9.37
CA SER A 132 0.08 -12.66 -8.55
C SER A 132 -0.55 -12.97 -7.19
N ILE A 133 0.23 -13.58 -6.29
CA ILE A 133 -0.26 -14.06 -5.00
C ILE A 133 -0.44 -12.86 -4.06
N PHE A 134 -1.68 -12.36 -3.92
CA PHE A 134 -2.09 -11.48 -2.83
C PHE A 134 -3.41 -11.97 -2.25
#